data_AF-A0A7W1YV53-F1
#
_entry.id   AF-A0A7W1YV53-F1
#
_cell.length_a   1.000
_cell.length_b   1.000
_cell.length_c   1.000
_cell.angle_alpha   90.00
_cell.angle_beta   90.00
_cell.angle_gamma   90.00
#
_symmetry.space_group_name_H-M   'P 1'
#
loop_
_entity.id
_entity.type
_entity.pdbx_description
1 polymer ?
#
loop_
_entity_poly.entity_id
_entity_poly.type
_entity_poly.pdbx_seq_one_letter_code
_entity_poly.pdbx_strand_id
1 'polypeptide(L)'
;PVVVAGTGVDHEPWRTVDARMARFFLHAPEQSTSLGLLRAWTVKEALYKAVPANLGLTLLDIALDDPDAPNGGASGPRGERLRYTVIDTAAGPLAAAVCLEDCRVIV
;
A
#
# COMPACT_ATOMS: atom_id res chain seq x y z
N PRO A 1 16.42 14.11 -9.77
CA PRO A 1 15.11 13.82 -10.42
C PRO A 1 14.45 12.67 -9.65
N VAL A 2 13.12 12.58 -9.60
CA VAL A 2 12.45 11.41 -8.99
C VAL A 2 12.23 10.35 -10.06
N VAL A 3 12.54 9.10 -9.75
CA VAL A 3 12.31 7.94 -10.64
C VAL A 3 11.38 6.94 -9.98
N VAL A 4 10.71 6.13 -10.79
CA VAL A 4 9.92 4.98 -10.32
C VAL A 4 10.87 3.80 -10.20
N ALA A 5 11.16 3.38 -8.98
CA ALA A 5 12.04 2.24 -8.68
C ALA A 5 11.29 0.91 -8.71
N GLY A 6 9.97 0.92 -8.46
CA GLY A 6 9.13 -0.26 -8.50
C GLY A 6 7.65 0.09 -8.62
N THR A 7 6.87 -0.88 -9.07
CA THR A 7 5.42 -0.76 -9.27
C THR A 7 4.73 -1.99 -8.71
N GLY A 8 3.55 -1.80 -8.13
CA GLY A 8 2.71 -2.89 -7.65
C GLY A 8 1.27 -2.70 -8.05
N VAL A 9 0.59 -3.80 -8.37
CA VAL A 9 -0.83 -3.82 -8.69
C VAL A 9 -1.45 -4.99 -7.96
N ASP A 10 -2.64 -4.77 -7.40
CA ASP A 10 -3.40 -5.80 -6.71
C ASP A 10 -4.90 -5.64 -6.95
N HIS A 11 -5.60 -6.77 -7.03
CA HIS A 11 -7.04 -6.83 -7.17
C HIS A 11 -7.59 -7.93 -6.26
N GLU A 12 -8.60 -7.60 -5.47
CA GLU A 12 -9.29 -8.55 -4.61
C GLU A 12 -10.76 -8.65 -5.00
N PRO A 13 -11.35 -9.84 -5.14
CA PRO A 13 -12.78 -9.96 -5.38
C PRO A 13 -13.59 -9.46 -4.18
N TRP A 14 -14.79 -8.91 -4.41
CA TRP A 14 -15.69 -8.49 -3.33
C TRP A 14 -15.98 -9.65 -2.37
N ARG A 15 -15.57 -9.47 -1.11
CA ARG A 15 -15.79 -10.42 -0.01
C ARG A 15 -15.80 -9.70 1.32
N THR A 16 -16.42 -10.32 2.32
CA THR A 16 -16.26 -9.88 3.70
C THR A 16 -14.87 -10.27 4.22
N VAL A 17 -14.19 -9.33 4.86
CA VAL A 17 -12.91 -9.57 5.53
C VAL A 17 -13.18 -9.67 7.03
N ASP A 18 -12.67 -10.73 7.66
CA ASP A 18 -12.72 -10.86 9.11
C ASP A 18 -11.88 -9.74 9.75
N ALA A 19 -12.51 -8.93 10.61
CA ALA A 19 -11.85 -7.81 11.30
C ALA A 19 -10.60 -8.23 12.07
N ARG A 20 -10.53 -9.50 12.53
CA ARG A 20 -9.34 -10.02 13.21
C ARG A 20 -8.13 -10.01 12.28
N MET A 21 -8.30 -10.15 10.97
CA MET A 21 -7.19 -10.11 10.01
C MET A 21 -6.48 -8.76 9.97
N ALA A 22 -7.16 -7.67 10.35
CA ALA A 22 -6.58 -6.32 10.36
C ALA A 22 -5.24 -6.26 11.08
N ARG A 23 -5.03 -7.04 12.16
CA ARG A 23 -3.77 -7.08 12.91
C ARG A 23 -2.54 -7.51 12.11
N PHE A 24 -2.73 -8.13 10.94
CA PHE A 24 -1.64 -8.61 10.08
C PHE A 24 -1.20 -7.58 9.05
N PHE A 25 -1.99 -6.54 8.82
CA PHE A 25 -1.68 -5.54 7.80
C PHE A 25 -1.91 -4.10 8.27
N LEU A 26 -2.72 -3.83 9.29
CA LEU A 26 -2.99 -2.48 9.81
C LEU A 26 -2.37 -2.26 11.18
N HIS A 27 -1.61 -1.18 11.32
CA HIS A 27 -1.19 -0.65 12.61
C HIS A 27 -2.40 -0.11 13.38
N ALA A 28 -2.25 0.05 14.70
CA ALA A 28 -3.33 0.53 15.56
C ALA A 28 -4.00 1.85 15.07
N PRO A 29 -3.26 2.87 14.57
CA PRO A 29 -3.87 4.08 14.01
C PRO A 29 -4.66 3.84 12.72
N GLU A 30 -4.33 2.79 11.96
CA GLU A 30 -4.96 2.45 10.69
C GLU A 30 -6.20 1.57 10.89
N GLN A 31 -6.37 0.91 12.04
CA GLN A 31 -7.48 -0.02 12.30
C GLN A 31 -8.85 0.64 12.35
N SER A 32 -8.92 1.96 12.56
CA SER A 32 -10.17 2.74 12.51
C SER A 32 -10.51 3.27 11.12
N THR A 33 -9.80 2.82 10.06
CA THR A 33 -10.03 3.28 8.69
C THR A 33 -11.48 3.09 8.23
N SER A 34 -12.01 4.13 7.61
CA SER A 34 -13.29 4.17 6.89
C SER A 34 -13.19 3.64 5.46
N LEU A 35 -11.98 3.46 4.91
CA LEU A 35 -11.73 2.90 3.58
C LEU A 35 -12.30 1.47 3.45
N GLY A 36 -12.37 0.77 4.59
CA GLY A 36 -12.82 -0.61 4.68
C GLY A 36 -11.69 -1.60 4.50
N LEU A 37 -11.78 -2.72 5.23
CA LEU A 37 -10.68 -3.68 5.38
C LEU A 37 -10.19 -4.29 4.07
N LEU A 38 -11.11 -4.60 3.13
CA LEU A 38 -10.73 -5.20 1.84
C LEU A 38 -9.92 -4.20 0.99
N ARG A 39 -10.32 -2.93 0.97
CA ARG A 39 -9.61 -1.89 0.23
C ARG A 39 -8.24 -1.63 0.85
N ALA A 40 -8.19 -1.50 2.17
CA ALA A 40 -6.94 -1.31 2.89
C ALA A 40 -5.97 -2.50 2.67
N TRP A 41 -6.48 -3.74 2.67
CA TRP A 41 -5.71 -4.93 2.31
C TRP A 41 -5.15 -4.82 0.87
N THR A 42 -6.00 -4.50 -0.10
CA THR A 42 -5.62 -4.40 -1.53
C THR A 42 -4.55 -3.32 -1.74
N VAL A 43 -4.69 -2.16 -1.08
CA VAL A 43 -3.70 -1.08 -1.10
C VAL A 43 -2.36 -1.58 -0.53
N LYS A 44 -2.37 -2.28 0.60
CA LYS A 44 -1.14 -2.72 1.28
C LYS A 44 -0.41 -3.80 0.45
N GLU A 45 -1.14 -4.70 -0.20
CA GLU A 45 -0.59 -5.66 -1.16
C GLU A 45 0.06 -4.95 -2.37
N ALA A 46 -0.61 -3.96 -2.96
CA ALA A 46 -0.05 -3.17 -4.06
C ALA A 46 1.23 -2.43 -3.62
N LEU A 47 1.23 -1.81 -2.44
CA LEU A 47 2.40 -1.14 -1.89
C LEU A 47 3.57 -2.11 -1.64
N TYR A 48 3.29 -3.28 -1.07
CA TYR A 48 4.28 -4.31 -0.82
C TYR A 48 4.96 -4.80 -2.10
N LYS A 49 4.18 -4.98 -3.17
CA LYS A 49 4.68 -5.34 -4.51
C LYS A 49 5.51 -4.22 -5.14
N ALA A 50 5.21 -2.96 -4.82
CA ALA A 50 5.93 -1.81 -5.36
C ALA A 50 7.34 -1.64 -4.76
N VAL A 51 7.61 -2.20 -3.58
CA VAL A 51 8.93 -2.12 -2.92
C VAL A 51 9.91 -3.10 -3.59
N PRO A 52 10.98 -2.64 -4.26
CA PRO A 52 11.89 -3.52 -5.02
C PRO A 52 12.62 -4.56 -4.17
N ALA A 53 12.92 -4.22 -2.92
CA ALA A 53 13.64 -5.08 -1.97
C ALA A 53 12.73 -5.58 -0.85
N ASN A 54 11.53 -6.08 -1.15
CA ASN A 54 10.53 -6.46 -0.14
C ASN A 54 10.85 -7.73 0.68
N LEU A 55 12.02 -8.37 0.49
CA LEU A 55 12.46 -9.49 1.32
C LEU A 55 12.57 -9.05 2.79
N GLY A 56 11.87 -9.78 3.67
CA GLY A 56 11.82 -9.48 5.11
C GLY A 56 10.88 -8.34 5.49
N LEU A 57 10.19 -7.73 4.51
CA LEU A 57 9.09 -6.79 4.75
C LEU A 57 7.79 -7.57 4.96
N THR A 58 6.89 -7.03 5.76
CA THR A 58 5.48 -7.47 5.88
C THR A 58 4.54 -6.34 5.48
N LEU A 59 3.26 -6.65 5.22
CA LEU A 59 2.26 -5.61 4.96
C LEU A 59 2.17 -4.61 6.12
N LEU A 60 2.31 -5.10 7.35
CA LEU A 60 2.23 -4.28 8.55
C LEU A 60 3.34 -3.22 8.57
N ASP A 61 4.52 -3.48 8.01
CA ASP A 61 5.66 -2.55 8.06
C ASP A 61 5.49 -1.32 7.16
N ILE A 62 4.49 -1.28 6.28
CA ILE A 62 4.25 -0.17 5.36
C ILE A 62 3.18 0.76 5.93
N ALA A 63 3.54 1.89 6.52
CA ALA A 63 2.55 2.81 7.10
C ALA A 63 1.87 3.69 6.04
N LEU A 64 0.54 3.75 6.04
CA LEU A 64 -0.22 4.73 5.24
C LEU A 64 -0.14 6.12 5.89
N ASP A 65 0.07 7.16 5.08
CA ASP A 65 0.12 8.55 5.59
C ASP A 65 -1.28 9.01 6.05
N ASP A 66 -2.31 8.61 5.30
CA ASP A 66 -3.73 8.80 5.60
C ASP A 66 -4.46 7.49 5.28
N PRO A 67 -4.91 6.72 6.29
CA PRO A 67 -5.61 5.44 6.10
C PRO A 67 -6.99 5.57 5.48
N ASP A 68 -7.58 6.77 5.44
CA ASP A 68 -8.92 7.02 4.90
C ASP A 68 -8.89 7.50 3.44
N ALA A 69 -7.71 7.88 2.93
CA ALA A 69 -7.57 8.38 1.59
C ALA A 69 -7.57 7.25 0.54
N PRO A 70 -8.40 7.31 -0.52
CA PRO A 70 -8.34 6.33 -1.62
C PRO A 70 -7.10 6.52 -2.51
N ASN A 71 -6.43 7.67 -2.41
CA ASN A 71 -5.16 7.95 -3.08
C ASN A 71 -4.27 8.65 -2.08
N GLY A 72 -3.03 8.21 -1.92
CA GLY A 72 -2.20 8.73 -0.85
C GLY A 72 -0.74 8.38 -0.95
N GLY A 73 -0.03 8.71 0.12
CA GLY A 73 1.32 8.24 0.36
C GLY A 73 1.37 7.12 1.38
N ALA A 74 2.46 6.38 1.32
CA ALA A 74 2.84 5.45 2.35
C ALA A 74 4.36 5.48 2.51
N SER A 75 4.83 5.03 3.65
CA SER A 75 6.25 4.92 3.97
C SER A 75 6.60 3.50 4.43
N GLY A 76 7.73 3.00 3.95
CA GLY A 76 8.31 1.75 4.43
C GLY A 76 9.35 1.99 5.54
N PRO A 77 9.76 0.93 6.26
CA PRO A 77 10.64 1.04 7.43
C PRO A 77 12.09 1.42 7.06
N ARG A 78 12.46 1.35 5.77
CA ARG A 78 13.79 1.72 5.28
C ARG A 78 13.78 3.07 4.56
N GLY A 79 12.70 3.84 4.71
CA GLY A 79 12.54 5.16 4.09
C GLY A 79 12.00 5.10 2.67
N GLU A 80 11.37 3.99 2.26
CA GLU A 80 10.69 3.90 0.98
C GLU A 80 9.60 4.98 0.88
N ARG A 81 9.59 5.73 -0.24
CA ARG A 81 8.56 6.73 -0.54
C ARG A 81 7.57 6.13 -1.52
N LEU A 82 6.36 5.84 -1.06
CA LEU A 82 5.35 5.16 -1.88
C LEU A 82 4.18 6.09 -2.20
N ARG A 83 3.57 5.89 -3.36
CA ARG A 83 2.29 6.50 -3.75
C ARG A 83 1.34 5.41 -4.21
N TYR A 84 0.06 5.57 -3.92
CA TYR A 84 -0.96 4.61 -4.34
C TYR A 84 -2.26 5.30 -4.77
N THR A 85 -3.07 4.53 -5.48
CA THR A 85 -4.47 4.79 -5.79
C THR A 85 -5.25 3.48 -5.68
N VAL A 86 -6.49 3.53 -5.20
CA VAL A 86 -7.44 2.42 -5.24
C VAL A 86 -8.74 2.89 -5.84
N ILE A 87 -9.30 2.08 -6.72
CA ILE A 87 -10.63 2.27 -7.31
C ILE A 87 -11.49 1.05 -7.09
N ASP A 88 -12.79 1.25 -7.01
CA ASP A 88 -13.76 0.16 -7.01
C ASP A 88 -14.14 -0.21 -8.43
N THR A 89 -14.14 -1.50 -8.72
CA THR A 89 -14.66 -2.06 -9.97
C THR A 89 -15.89 -2.93 -9.67
N ALA A 90 -16.57 -3.38 -10.72
CA ALA A 90 -17.67 -4.34 -10.56
C ALA A 90 -17.22 -5.66 -9.90
N ALA A 91 -15.94 -6.04 -10.03
CA ALA A 91 -15.40 -7.28 -9.49
C ALA A 91 -14.79 -7.14 -8.09
N GLY A 92 -14.38 -5.94 -7.70
CA GLY A 92 -13.59 -5.72 -6.49
C GLY A 92 -12.78 -4.43 -6.50
N PRO A 93 -12.09 -4.07 -5.40
CA PRO A 93 -11.09 -3.02 -5.42
C PRO A 93 -9.89 -3.41 -6.29
N LEU A 94 -9.38 -2.44 -7.03
CA LEU A 94 -8.14 -2.50 -7.78
C LEU A 94 -7.22 -1.40 -7.27
N ALA A 95 -6.07 -1.77 -6.72
CA ALA A 95 -5.06 -0.83 -6.27
C ALA A 95 -3.82 -0.87 -7.16
N ALA A 96 -3.21 0.29 -7.36
CA ALA A 96 -1.92 0.45 -8.00
C ALA A 96 -1.02 1.32 -7.12
N ALA A 97 0.27 0.99 -7.08
CA ALA A 97 1.26 1.67 -6.27
C ALA A 97 2.60 1.80 -7.00
N VAL A 98 3.36 2.83 -6.62
CA VAL A 98 4.73 3.06 -7.10
C VAL A 98 5.66 3.38 -5.93
N CYS A 99 6.89 2.86 -6.00
CA CYS A 99 8.00 3.25 -5.14
C CYS A 99 8.84 4.31 -5.86
N LEU A 100 9.08 5.42 -5.17
CA LEU A 100 9.79 6.58 -5.68
C LEU A 100 11.17 6.69 -5.03
N GLU A 101 12.18 6.91 -5.85
CA GLU A 101 13.55 7.15 -5.38
C GLU A 101 14.09 8.45 -5.97
N ASP A 102 14.94 9.13 -5.20
CA ASP A 102 15.68 10.28 -5.71
C ASP A 102 16.88 9.78 -6.51
N CYS A 103 16.89 10.09 -7.81
CA CYS A 103 18.03 9.80 -8.67
C CYS A 103 19.23 10.61 -8.19
N ARG A 104 20.21 9.94 -7.57
CA ARG A 104 21.53 10.52 -7.31
C ARG A 104 22.31 10.50 -8.61
N VAL A 105 22.48 11.66 -9.24
CA VAL A 105 23.46 11.82 -10.32
C VAL A 105 24.83 11.76 -9.65
N ILE A 106 25.55 10.66 -9.83
CA ILE A 106 26.97 10.59 -9.47
C ILE A 106 27.69 11.40 -10.54
N VAL A 107 28.16 12.59 -10.17
CA VAL A 107 29.00 13.47 -11.00
C VAL A 107 30.46 13.11 -10.78
#